data_AF-A0A0C9YHF9-F1
#
_entry.id   AF-A0A0C9YHF9-F1
#
_cell.length_a   1.000
_cell.length_b   1.000
_cell.length_c   1.000
_cell.angle_alpha   90.00
_cell.angle_beta   90.00
_cell.angle_gamma   90.00
#
_symmetry.space_group_name_H-M   'P 1'
#
loop_
_entity.id
_entity.type
_entity.pdbx_description
1 polymer ?
#
loop_
_entity_poly.entity_id
_entity_poly.type
_entity_poly.pdbx_seq_one_letter_code
_entity_poly.pdbx_strand_id
1 'polypeptide(L)'
;MEPDGPERIEFSGELGVVYRHMNRLEDAKRAFEDQYNTAKRLSNERAQCRAVGNLGMVNYQLSGQSRGPLLDLAIEQLTERVTSVRRLKAALDTQSSDPSQRHLLNTFTTWEMVGLSRLSLCYTARGEGEQAIKAASEGVELTTKSADSTAIAMSRLFYGRALLLDGQHQEALKQFNPPNGCTPTIALCKEPSEEHRSYLAELVDAGADMDVVDEQDSERLGIWIDKPAPGVAALPMIIAQCNALISLVDDAYHTRAWCSVEVMMVQTLRRSYNLHMWYEHVPSDSDGGTLREGPIDWQVVMKDKQLTYESDRPKVLFLERQSKLLG
;
A
#
# COMPACT_ATOMS: atom_id res chain seq x y z
N MET A 1 29.98 11.44 -5.95
CA MET A 1 29.12 12.56 -6.38
C MET A 1 27.70 12.00 -6.30
N GLU A 2 26.95 12.36 -5.25
CA GLU A 2 25.57 11.89 -5.14
C GLU A 2 24.77 12.41 -6.35
N PRO A 3 23.90 11.59 -6.96
CA PRO A 3 23.12 12.02 -8.10
C PRO A 3 22.12 13.09 -7.62
N ASP A 4 22.31 14.34 -8.01
CA ASP A 4 21.40 15.47 -7.72
C ASP A 4 20.29 15.57 -8.79
N GLY A 5 19.96 14.43 -9.41
CA GLY A 5 19.08 14.32 -10.57
C GLY A 5 17.65 13.90 -10.22
N PRO A 6 16.75 13.84 -11.23
CA PRO A 6 15.36 13.39 -11.07
C PRO A 6 15.24 12.00 -10.40
N GLU A 7 16.23 11.13 -10.58
CA GLU A 7 16.27 9.80 -9.99
C GLU A 7 16.31 9.85 -8.46
N ARG A 8 16.97 10.87 -7.88
CA ARG A 8 17.02 11.06 -6.42
C ARG A 8 15.64 11.34 -5.85
N ILE A 9 14.78 12.06 -6.56
CA ILE A 9 13.39 12.31 -6.16
C ILE A 9 12.61 10.99 -6.05
N GLU A 10 12.79 10.11 -7.02
CA GLU A 10 12.11 8.82 -7.05
C GLU A 10 12.63 7.92 -5.92
N PHE A 11 13.96 7.74 -5.84
CA PHE A 11 14.57 6.87 -4.82
C PHE A 11 14.28 7.33 -3.39
N SER A 12 14.43 8.62 -3.09
CA SER A 12 14.13 9.14 -1.74
C SER A 12 12.64 9.00 -1.40
N GLY A 13 11.75 9.16 -2.38
CA GLY A 13 10.32 8.94 -2.22
C GLY A 13 9.97 7.49 -1.88
N GLU A 14 10.47 6.53 -2.66
CA GLU A 14 10.20 5.11 -2.42
C GLU A 14 10.82 4.63 -1.11
N LEU A 15 12.06 5.07 -0.82
CA LEU A 15 12.73 4.75 0.43
C LEU A 15 11.97 5.28 1.64
N GLY A 16 11.42 6.49 1.56
CA GLY A 16 10.58 7.05 2.61
C GLY A 16 9.30 6.24 2.86
N VAL A 17 8.63 5.78 1.80
CA VAL A 17 7.44 4.93 1.90
C VAL A 17 7.79 3.62 2.60
N VAL A 18 8.88 2.99 2.17
CA VAL A 18 9.41 1.77 2.79
C VAL A 18 9.70 1.95 4.28
N TYR A 19 10.46 2.98 4.66
CA TYR A 19 10.77 3.23 6.06
C TYR A 19 9.51 3.47 6.90
N ARG A 20 8.50 4.15 6.34
CA ARG A 20 7.22 4.39 7.00
C ARG A 20 6.49 3.08 7.29
N HIS A 21 6.43 2.16 6.33
CA HIS A 21 5.80 0.85 6.53
C HIS A 21 6.57 -0.03 7.52
N MET A 22 7.89 0.11 7.60
CA MET A 22 8.73 -0.52 8.64
C MET A 22 8.64 0.17 10.01
N ASN A 23 7.76 1.17 10.17
CA ASN A 23 7.64 1.99 11.37
C ASN A 23 8.94 2.73 11.76
N ARG A 24 9.88 2.91 10.83
CA ARG A 24 11.11 3.71 10.99
C ARG A 24 10.83 5.17 10.64
N LEU A 25 9.97 5.80 11.43
CA LEU A 25 9.35 7.09 11.09
C LEU A 25 10.37 8.23 10.91
N GLU A 26 11.43 8.28 11.71
CA GLU A 26 12.48 9.31 11.56
C GLU A 26 13.33 9.11 10.29
N ASP A 27 13.54 7.87 9.87
CA ASP A 27 14.22 7.57 8.61
C ASP A 27 13.31 7.94 7.41
N ALA A 28 12.02 7.65 7.53
CA ALA A 28 11.02 8.03 6.54
C ALA A 28 10.95 9.55 6.38
N LYS A 29 10.94 10.27 7.50
CA LYS A 29 10.95 11.74 7.53
C LYS A 29 12.15 12.30 6.77
N ARG A 30 13.36 11.84 7.11
CA ARG A 30 14.60 12.29 6.43
C ARG A 30 14.57 12.02 4.93
N ALA A 31 14.06 10.86 4.51
CA ALA A 31 13.94 10.52 3.10
C ALA A 31 12.93 11.43 2.37
N PHE A 32 11.76 11.71 2.97
CA PHE A 32 10.79 12.62 2.36
C PHE A 32 11.24 14.10 2.37
N GLU A 33 12.03 14.52 3.37
CA GLU A 33 12.67 15.84 3.38
C GLU A 33 13.69 15.97 2.23
N ASP A 34 14.50 14.94 1.99
CA ASP A 34 15.41 14.89 0.84
C ASP A 34 14.64 14.95 -0.49
N GLN A 35 13.54 14.19 -0.60
CA GLN A 35 12.65 14.24 -1.76
C GLN A 35 12.11 15.65 -2.00
N TYR A 36 11.54 16.29 -0.97
CA TYR A 36 10.93 17.61 -1.07
C TYR A 36 11.97 18.68 -1.45
N ASN A 37 13.12 18.68 -0.78
CA ASN A 37 14.18 19.66 -1.04
C ASN A 37 14.77 19.52 -2.44
N THR A 38 14.99 18.29 -2.90
CA THR A 38 15.46 18.02 -4.26
C THR A 38 14.41 18.42 -5.29
N ALA A 39 13.14 18.08 -5.08
CA ALA A 39 12.04 18.49 -5.94
C ALA A 39 11.85 20.01 -6.01
N LYS A 40 12.12 20.72 -4.91
CA LYS A 40 12.11 22.19 -4.85
C LYS A 40 13.24 22.80 -5.67
N ARG A 41 14.47 22.28 -5.54
CA ARG A 41 15.63 22.72 -6.36
C ARG A 41 15.39 22.53 -7.86
N LEU A 42 14.73 21.43 -8.24
CA LEU A 42 14.43 21.09 -9.63
C LEU A 42 13.09 21.68 -10.13
N SER A 43 12.42 22.52 -9.35
CA SER A 43 11.11 23.10 -9.69
C SER A 43 10.05 22.06 -10.10
N ASN A 44 10.13 20.85 -9.54
CA ASN A 44 9.18 19.77 -9.82
C ASN A 44 8.01 19.81 -8.84
N GLU A 45 6.94 20.53 -9.21
CA GLU A 45 5.76 20.71 -8.34
C GLU A 45 5.05 19.40 -7.99
N ARG A 46 5.02 18.42 -8.92
CA ARG A 46 4.36 17.13 -8.70
C ARG A 46 5.07 16.35 -7.60
N ALA A 47 6.39 16.31 -7.66
CA ALA A 47 7.20 15.65 -6.65
C ALA A 47 7.13 16.36 -5.29
N GLN A 48 7.10 17.71 -5.28
CA GLN A 48 6.87 18.48 -4.05
C GLN A 48 5.52 18.12 -3.41
N CYS A 49 4.46 18.05 -4.21
CA CYS A 49 3.10 17.67 -3.74
C CYS A 49 3.06 16.26 -3.15
N ARG A 50 3.73 15.28 -3.78
CA ARG A 50 3.84 13.92 -3.23
C ARG A 50 4.60 13.92 -1.90
N ALA A 51 5.75 14.58 -1.86
CA ALA A 51 6.63 14.60 -0.69
C ALA A 51 5.96 15.28 0.52
N VAL A 52 5.34 16.45 0.34
CA VAL A 52 4.68 17.18 1.44
C VAL A 52 3.54 16.37 2.06
N GLY A 53 2.78 15.63 1.24
CA GLY A 53 1.74 14.75 1.78
C GLY A 53 2.25 13.53 2.54
N ASN A 54 3.45 13.07 2.21
CA ASN A 54 4.09 11.98 2.94
C ASN A 54 4.73 12.50 4.23
N LEU A 55 5.33 13.69 4.22
CA LEU A 55 5.79 14.38 5.44
C LEU A 55 4.63 14.61 6.41
N GLY A 56 3.48 15.07 5.92
CA GLY A 56 2.30 15.27 6.76
C GLY A 56 1.86 13.97 7.43
N MET A 57 1.85 12.86 6.70
CA MET A 57 1.52 11.55 7.29
C MET A 57 2.54 11.09 8.34
N VAL A 58 3.84 11.25 8.07
CA VAL A 58 4.89 10.88 9.02
C VAL A 58 4.84 11.74 10.28
N ASN A 59 4.59 13.05 10.16
CA ASN A 59 4.43 13.93 11.31
C ASN A 59 3.18 13.59 12.14
N TYR A 60 2.09 13.17 11.49
CA TYR A 60 0.91 12.62 12.19
C TYR A 60 1.26 11.35 12.97
N GLN A 61 2.01 10.42 12.37
CA GLN A 61 2.42 9.18 13.05
C GLN A 61 3.37 9.46 14.22
N LEU A 62 4.32 10.39 14.04
CA LEU A 62 5.26 10.82 15.09
C LEU A 62 4.57 11.58 16.24
N SER A 63 3.41 12.23 16.01
CA SER A 63 2.66 12.88 17.08
C SER A 63 1.98 11.90 18.02
N GLY A 64 1.91 10.61 17.66
CA GLY A 64 1.28 9.57 18.48
C GLY A 64 -0.19 9.84 18.76
N GLN A 65 -0.91 10.45 17.80
CA GLN A 65 -2.33 10.84 17.93
C GLN A 65 -2.61 11.84 19.06
N SER A 66 -1.57 12.47 19.62
CA SER A 66 -1.70 13.47 20.66
C SER A 66 -1.78 14.87 20.06
N ARG A 67 -2.56 15.76 20.68
CA ARG A 67 -2.54 17.19 20.34
C ARG A 67 -1.13 17.74 20.58
N GLY A 68 -0.54 18.35 19.56
CA GLY A 68 0.79 18.94 19.67
C GLY A 68 1.30 19.53 18.35
N PRO A 69 2.48 20.17 18.37
CA PRO A 69 3.01 20.90 17.22
C PRO A 69 3.18 20.05 15.95
N LEU A 70 3.50 18.76 16.11
CA LEU A 70 3.63 17.84 14.98
C LEU A 70 2.29 17.52 14.32
N LEU A 71 1.18 17.49 15.08
CA LEU A 71 -0.15 17.30 14.54
C LEU A 71 -0.59 18.54 13.73
N ASP A 72 -0.34 19.74 14.25
CA ASP A 72 -0.64 20.98 13.53
C ASP A 72 0.17 21.09 12.24
N LEU A 73 1.47 20.77 12.30
CA LEU A 73 2.33 20.70 11.12
C LEU A 73 1.82 19.66 10.10
N ALA A 74 1.34 18.50 10.57
CA ALA A 74 0.76 17.49 9.68
C ALA A 74 -0.49 18.01 8.96
N ILE A 75 -1.38 18.73 9.67
CA ILE A 75 -2.58 19.35 9.09
C ILE A 75 -2.19 20.39 8.04
N GLU A 76 -1.21 21.25 8.34
CA GLU A 76 -0.71 22.26 7.39
C GLU A 76 -0.17 21.60 6.11
N GLN A 77 0.69 20.59 6.25
CA GLN A 77 1.31 19.88 5.11
C GLN A 77 0.29 19.10 4.26
N LEU A 78 -0.70 18.46 4.89
CA LEU A 78 -1.75 17.75 4.17
C LEU A 78 -2.73 18.72 3.49
N THR A 79 -2.99 19.87 4.10
CA THR A 79 -3.77 20.96 3.48
C THR A 79 -3.04 21.55 2.27
N GLU A 80 -1.72 21.74 2.38
CA GLU A 80 -0.86 22.14 1.25
C GLU A 80 -0.95 21.12 0.12
N ARG A 81 -0.89 19.81 0.43
CA ARG A 81 -1.07 18.75 -0.58
C ARG A 81 -2.41 18.85 -1.29
N VAL A 82 -3.52 18.94 -0.57
CA VAL A 82 -4.87 19.02 -1.16
C VAL A 82 -5.01 20.27 -2.04
N THR A 83 -4.48 21.41 -1.58
CA THR A 83 -4.52 22.65 -2.36
C THR A 83 -3.66 22.55 -3.62
N SER A 84 -2.46 21.98 -3.50
CA SER A 84 -1.51 21.83 -4.61
C SER A 84 -2.06 20.88 -5.68
N VAL A 85 -2.64 19.75 -5.28
CA VAL A 85 -3.19 18.79 -6.25
C VAL A 85 -4.42 19.33 -6.96
N ARG A 86 -5.27 20.12 -6.28
CA ARG A 86 -6.39 20.83 -6.92
C ARG A 86 -5.90 21.82 -7.97
N ARG A 87 -4.84 22.58 -7.68
CA ARG A 87 -4.20 23.48 -8.65
C ARG A 87 -3.65 22.71 -9.85
N LEU A 88 -2.96 21.59 -9.61
CA LEU A 88 -2.43 20.73 -10.68
C LEU A 88 -3.54 20.14 -11.55
N LYS A 89 -4.68 19.74 -10.96
CA LYS A 89 -5.87 19.27 -11.69
C LYS A 89 -6.49 20.38 -12.55
N ALA A 90 -6.62 21.58 -12.00
CA ALA A 90 -7.19 22.72 -12.73
C ALA A 90 -6.35 23.17 -13.94
N ALA A 91 -5.05 22.85 -13.94
CA ALA A 91 -4.16 23.10 -15.06
C ALA A 91 -4.25 22.05 -16.19
N LEU A 92 -4.96 20.93 -15.98
CA LEU A 92 -5.17 19.91 -17.01
C LEU A 92 -6.38 20.25 -17.89
N ASP A 93 -6.30 19.92 -19.17
CA ASP A 93 -7.43 20.04 -20.08
C ASP A 93 -8.36 18.83 -19.92
N THR A 94 -9.47 19.06 -19.22
CA THR A 94 -10.49 18.02 -18.95
C THR A 94 -11.21 17.50 -20.20
N GLN A 95 -11.10 18.20 -21.34
CA GLN A 95 -11.68 17.78 -22.63
C GLN A 95 -10.65 17.09 -23.53
N SER A 96 -9.39 17.03 -23.10
CA SER A 96 -8.33 16.38 -23.86
C SER A 96 -8.60 14.89 -23.99
N SER A 97 -8.52 14.40 -25.24
CA SER A 97 -8.56 12.97 -25.54
C SER A 97 -7.22 12.28 -25.29
N ASP A 98 -6.17 13.02 -24.87
CA ASP A 98 -4.84 12.50 -24.60
C ASP A 98 -4.86 11.51 -23.42
N PRO A 99 -4.50 10.23 -23.65
CA PRO A 99 -4.38 9.23 -22.59
C PRO A 99 -3.45 9.65 -21.45
N SER A 100 -2.41 10.44 -21.73
CA SER A 100 -1.45 10.89 -20.72
C SER A 100 -2.08 11.88 -19.72
N GLN A 101 -2.92 12.80 -20.20
CA GLN A 101 -3.64 13.74 -19.35
C GLN A 101 -4.70 13.03 -18.50
N ARG A 102 -5.40 12.04 -19.07
CA ARG A 102 -6.35 11.21 -18.33
C ARG A 102 -5.67 10.42 -17.21
N HIS A 103 -4.49 9.85 -17.48
CA HIS A 103 -3.71 9.17 -16.47
C HIS A 103 -3.26 10.11 -15.34
N LEU A 104 -2.82 11.33 -15.68
CA LEU A 104 -2.47 12.35 -14.69
C LEU A 104 -3.68 12.79 -13.85
N LEU A 105 -4.84 12.98 -14.47
CA LEU A 105 -6.07 13.33 -13.77
C LEU A 105 -6.48 12.26 -12.76
N ASN A 106 -6.36 10.98 -13.14
CA ASN A 106 -6.62 9.86 -12.23
C ASN A 106 -5.61 9.86 -11.06
N THR A 107 -4.32 10.00 -11.35
CA THR A 107 -3.26 10.08 -10.33
C THR A 107 -3.52 11.22 -9.35
N PHE A 108 -3.86 12.41 -9.84
CA PHE A 108 -4.15 13.56 -8.98
C PHE A 108 -5.45 13.39 -8.19
N THR A 109 -6.47 12.74 -8.75
CA THR A 109 -7.71 12.42 -8.02
C THR A 109 -7.42 11.45 -6.86
N THR A 110 -6.60 10.43 -7.10
CA THR A 110 -6.13 9.53 -6.02
C THR A 110 -5.33 10.30 -4.97
N TRP A 111 -4.43 11.20 -5.39
CA TRP A 111 -3.62 11.98 -4.45
C TRP A 111 -4.44 12.93 -3.58
N GLU A 112 -5.49 13.52 -4.15
CA GLU A 112 -6.46 14.36 -3.44
C GLU A 112 -7.25 13.55 -2.42
N MET A 113 -7.83 12.41 -2.82
CA MET A 113 -8.55 11.52 -1.91
C MET A 113 -7.66 11.08 -0.74
N VAL A 114 -6.41 10.68 -1.01
CA VAL A 114 -5.47 10.27 0.05
C VAL A 114 -5.15 11.44 0.98
N GLY A 115 -5.01 12.67 0.43
CA GLY A 115 -4.80 13.87 1.24
C GLY A 115 -5.98 14.14 2.19
N LEU A 116 -7.21 14.08 1.66
CA LEU A 116 -8.45 14.26 2.42
C LEU A 116 -8.64 13.19 3.49
N SER A 117 -8.35 11.93 3.16
CA SER A 117 -8.39 10.80 4.09
C SER A 117 -7.41 11.01 5.27
N ARG A 118 -6.19 11.46 4.98
CA ARG A 118 -5.18 11.75 6.01
C ARG A 118 -5.51 13.00 6.83
N LEU A 119 -6.13 14.02 6.23
CA LEU A 119 -6.66 15.16 6.97
C LEU A 119 -7.74 14.72 7.96
N SER A 120 -8.62 13.80 7.56
CA SER A 120 -9.64 13.23 8.45
C SER A 120 -9.01 12.58 9.69
N LEU A 121 -7.92 11.83 9.53
CA LEU A 121 -7.16 11.27 10.66
C LEU A 121 -6.64 12.36 11.60
N CYS A 122 -6.10 13.44 11.04
CA CYS A 122 -5.54 14.53 11.83
C CYS A 122 -6.62 15.31 12.59
N TYR A 123 -7.72 15.66 11.93
CA TYR A 123 -8.86 16.32 12.56
C TYR A 123 -9.49 15.46 13.65
N THR A 124 -9.60 14.15 13.41
CA THR A 124 -10.04 13.19 14.42
C THR A 124 -9.13 13.21 15.65
N ALA A 125 -7.82 13.10 15.47
CA ALA A 125 -6.86 13.14 16.59
C ALA A 125 -6.86 14.50 17.31
N ARG A 126 -7.20 15.58 16.60
CA ARG A 126 -7.38 16.91 17.17
C ARG A 126 -8.74 17.08 17.85
N GLY A 127 -9.68 16.14 17.71
CA GLY A 127 -11.02 16.19 18.29
C GLY A 127 -12.00 17.07 17.50
N GLU A 128 -11.76 17.27 16.22
CA GLU A 128 -12.55 18.09 15.29
C GLU A 128 -13.41 17.18 14.38
N GLY A 129 -14.39 16.48 14.98
CA GLY A 129 -15.21 15.46 14.32
C GLY A 129 -15.90 15.93 13.03
N GLU A 130 -16.52 17.11 13.05
CA GLU A 130 -17.20 17.68 11.88
C GLU A 130 -16.23 17.88 10.70
N GLN A 131 -15.02 18.39 10.96
CA GLN A 131 -14.00 18.57 9.92
C GLN A 131 -13.47 17.23 9.42
N ALA A 132 -13.32 16.24 10.32
CA ALA A 132 -12.91 14.90 9.95
C ALA A 132 -13.92 14.22 9.01
N ILE A 133 -15.21 14.31 9.33
CA ILE A 133 -16.30 13.78 8.51
C ILE A 133 -16.33 14.48 7.15
N LYS A 134 -16.30 15.81 7.14
CA LYS A 134 -16.33 16.61 5.90
C LYS A 134 -15.16 16.26 4.96
N ALA A 135 -13.94 16.18 5.50
CA ALA A 135 -12.78 15.82 4.70
C ALA A 135 -12.91 14.40 4.12
N ALA A 136 -13.31 13.42 4.93
CA ALA A 136 -13.43 12.05 4.48
C ALA A 136 -14.59 11.84 3.48
N SER A 137 -15.74 12.50 3.68
CA SER A 137 -16.88 12.40 2.76
C SER A 137 -16.52 12.95 1.38
N GLU A 138 -15.80 14.08 1.32
CA GLU A 138 -15.29 14.64 0.06
C GLU A 138 -14.33 13.66 -0.63
N GLY A 139 -13.51 12.92 0.15
CA GLY A 139 -12.64 11.87 -0.38
C GLY A 139 -13.40 10.71 -1.05
N VAL A 140 -14.54 10.30 -0.47
CA VAL A 140 -15.41 9.24 -1.02
C VAL A 140 -16.11 9.71 -2.30
N GLU A 141 -16.54 10.98 -2.37
CA GLU A 141 -17.15 11.55 -3.57
C GLU A 141 -16.19 11.51 -4.77
N LEU A 142 -14.90 11.76 -4.53
CA LEU A 142 -13.86 11.70 -5.57
C LEU A 142 -13.64 10.29 -6.14
N THR A 143 -13.80 9.24 -5.32
CA THR A 143 -13.53 7.85 -5.72
C THR A 143 -14.78 7.10 -6.19
N THR A 144 -15.97 7.68 -6.06
CA THR A 144 -17.24 7.04 -6.46
C THR A 144 -17.25 6.56 -7.92
N LYS A 145 -16.48 7.20 -8.81
CA LYS A 145 -16.32 6.83 -10.23
C LYS A 145 -14.97 6.18 -10.55
N SER A 146 -14.15 5.90 -9.54
CA SER A 146 -12.84 5.28 -9.73
C SER A 146 -13.02 3.82 -10.18
N ALA A 147 -12.14 3.35 -11.06
CA ALA A 147 -12.02 1.93 -11.37
C ALA A 147 -11.16 1.17 -10.33
N ASP A 148 -10.45 1.89 -9.47
CA ASP A 148 -9.62 1.32 -8.41
C ASP A 148 -10.47 1.03 -7.17
N SER A 149 -10.86 -0.24 -7.01
CA SER A 149 -11.66 -0.73 -5.89
C SER A 149 -10.94 -0.60 -4.55
N THR A 150 -9.61 -0.67 -4.52
CA THR A 150 -8.80 -0.46 -3.31
C THR A 150 -8.86 1.00 -2.88
N ALA A 151 -8.75 1.94 -3.82
CA ALA A 151 -8.89 3.37 -3.51
C ALA A 151 -10.29 3.70 -2.96
N ILE A 152 -11.34 3.09 -3.51
CA ILE A 152 -12.71 3.23 -3.00
C ILE A 152 -12.80 2.70 -1.56
N ALA A 153 -12.32 1.47 -1.33
CA ALA A 153 -12.31 0.84 -0.02
C ALA A 153 -11.56 1.68 1.03
N MET A 154 -10.36 2.17 0.69
CA MET A 154 -9.58 3.03 1.58
C MET A 154 -10.28 4.36 1.87
N SER A 155 -10.93 4.99 0.89
CA SER A 155 -11.71 6.21 1.15
C SER A 155 -12.89 5.96 2.10
N ARG A 156 -13.57 4.81 1.95
CA ARG A 156 -14.66 4.38 2.85
C ARG A 156 -14.16 4.07 4.25
N LEU A 157 -12.98 3.46 4.39
CA LEU A 157 -12.35 3.22 5.70
C LEU A 157 -12.29 4.51 6.52
N PHE A 158 -11.67 5.55 5.97
CA PHE A 158 -11.46 6.79 6.72
C PHE A 158 -12.76 7.56 6.96
N TYR A 159 -13.72 7.46 6.05
CA TYR A 159 -15.05 8.05 6.27
C TYR A 159 -15.83 7.31 7.37
N GLY A 160 -15.87 5.98 7.32
CA GLY A 160 -16.48 5.16 8.36
C GLY A 160 -15.82 5.39 9.72
N ARG A 161 -14.49 5.52 9.76
CA ARG A 161 -13.74 5.81 10.98
C ARG A 161 -14.09 7.17 11.57
N ALA A 162 -14.21 8.22 10.75
CA ALA A 162 -14.63 9.54 11.20
C ALA A 162 -16.06 9.51 11.77
N LEU A 163 -16.98 8.82 11.09
CA LEU A 163 -18.36 8.62 11.56
C LEU A 163 -18.41 7.84 12.88
N LEU A 164 -17.61 6.77 13.00
CA LEU A 164 -17.56 5.94 14.20
C LEU A 164 -17.13 6.76 15.43
N LEU A 165 -16.08 7.56 15.28
CA LEU A 165 -15.54 8.38 16.37
C LEU A 165 -16.42 9.59 16.71
N ASP A 166 -17.30 10.00 15.81
CA ASP A 166 -18.38 10.97 16.05
C ASP A 166 -19.64 10.31 16.68
N GLY A 167 -19.64 8.99 16.88
CA GLY A 167 -20.74 8.23 17.48
C GLY A 167 -21.81 7.75 16.50
N GLN A 168 -21.61 7.93 15.20
CA GLN A 168 -22.53 7.50 14.14
C GLN A 168 -22.28 6.04 13.71
N HIS A 169 -22.35 5.12 14.68
CA HIS A 169 -21.99 3.70 14.52
C HIS A 169 -22.64 3.01 13.30
N GLN A 170 -23.94 3.23 13.07
CA GLN A 170 -24.67 2.56 11.98
C GLN A 170 -24.21 3.04 10.60
N GLU A 171 -23.92 4.34 10.45
CA GLU A 171 -23.41 4.87 9.19
C GLU A 171 -21.95 4.45 8.95
N ALA A 172 -21.15 4.34 10.02
CA ALA A 172 -19.81 3.80 9.95
C ALA A 172 -19.80 2.36 9.41
N LEU A 173 -20.65 1.48 9.95
CA LEU A 173 -20.77 0.09 9.50
C LEU A 173 -21.15 -0.02 8.02
N LYS A 174 -22.01 0.86 7.49
CA LYS A 174 -22.31 0.89 6.05
C LYS A 174 -21.09 1.23 5.18
N GLN A 175 -20.12 1.97 5.72
CA GLN A 175 -18.87 2.24 5.01
C GLN A 175 -17.91 1.04 5.08
N PHE A 176 -17.88 0.34 6.22
CA PHE A 176 -17.04 -0.84 6.41
C PHE A 176 -17.54 -2.07 5.65
N ASN A 177 -18.86 -2.19 5.47
CA ASN A 177 -19.50 -3.33 4.84
C ASN A 177 -20.24 -2.89 3.56
N PRO A 178 -19.53 -2.42 2.52
CA PRO A 178 -20.19 -2.12 1.25
C PRO A 178 -20.82 -3.40 0.68
N PRO A 179 -21.98 -3.31 0.00
CA PRO A 179 -22.72 -4.49 -0.44
C PRO A 179 -21.99 -5.31 -1.50
N ASN A 180 -21.06 -4.71 -2.26
CA ASN A 180 -20.28 -5.38 -3.30
C ASN A 180 -18.86 -4.79 -3.38
N GLY A 181 -17.90 -5.62 -3.77
CA GLY A 181 -16.52 -5.23 -4.10
C GLY A 181 -15.55 -5.24 -2.93
N CYS A 182 -14.36 -4.68 -3.15
CA CYS A 182 -13.28 -4.60 -2.16
C CYS A 182 -13.74 -3.83 -0.91
N THR A 183 -13.72 -4.48 0.26
CA THR A 183 -14.02 -3.86 1.56
C THR A 183 -12.77 -3.17 2.13
N PRO A 184 -12.90 -2.24 3.10
CA PRO A 184 -11.77 -1.71 3.86
C PRO A 184 -10.86 -2.80 4.43
N THR A 185 -11.42 -3.87 4.98
CA THR A 185 -10.68 -5.03 5.49
C THR A 185 -9.81 -5.65 4.40
N ILE A 186 -10.40 -5.96 3.24
CA ILE A 186 -9.68 -6.56 2.10
C ILE A 186 -8.58 -5.62 1.61
N ALA A 187 -8.86 -4.32 1.52
CA ALA A 187 -7.90 -3.32 1.08
C ALA A 187 -6.68 -3.22 2.01
N LEU A 188 -6.90 -3.18 3.33
CA LEU A 188 -5.83 -3.13 4.33
C LEU A 188 -4.92 -4.36 4.27
N CYS A 189 -5.51 -5.54 4.01
CA CYS A 189 -4.77 -6.80 3.89
C CYS A 189 -3.85 -6.87 2.67
N LYS A 190 -4.01 -6.00 1.66
CA LYS A 190 -3.13 -5.98 0.47
C LYS A 190 -1.71 -5.47 0.78
N GLU A 191 -1.54 -4.70 1.84
CA GLU A 191 -0.26 -4.12 2.24
C GLU A 191 -0.06 -4.26 3.76
N PRO A 192 0.53 -5.34 4.28
CA PRO A 192 0.69 -5.52 5.71
C PRO A 192 1.61 -4.43 6.30
N SER A 193 1.17 -3.83 7.41
CA SER A 193 1.96 -2.88 8.22
C SER A 193 1.36 -2.77 9.62
N GLU A 194 2.14 -2.28 10.59
CA GLU A 194 1.62 -1.99 11.95
C GLU A 194 0.46 -0.97 11.92
N GLU A 195 0.53 -0.01 11.01
CA GLU A 195 -0.56 0.95 10.77
C GLU A 195 -1.84 0.23 10.33
N HIS A 196 -1.76 -0.63 9.32
CA HIS A 196 -2.93 -1.35 8.82
C HIS A 196 -3.46 -2.35 9.84
N ARG A 197 -2.58 -2.99 10.63
CA ARG A 197 -2.97 -3.85 11.74
C ARG A 197 -3.80 -3.09 12.78
N SER A 198 -3.44 -1.84 13.08
CA SER A 198 -4.23 -0.98 13.98
C SER A 198 -5.62 -0.71 13.41
N TYR A 199 -5.73 -0.35 12.12
CA TYR A 199 -7.04 -0.11 11.51
C TYR A 199 -7.89 -1.38 11.43
N LEU A 200 -7.29 -2.53 11.16
CA LEU A 200 -7.99 -3.82 11.18
C LEU A 200 -8.56 -4.13 12.57
N ALA A 201 -7.81 -3.86 13.64
CA ALA A 201 -8.32 -4.02 15.00
C ALA A 201 -9.53 -3.10 15.26
N GLU A 202 -9.46 -1.83 14.84
CA GLU A 202 -10.59 -0.90 14.95
C GLU A 202 -11.82 -1.37 14.16
N LEU A 203 -11.64 -1.94 12.97
CA LEU A 203 -12.74 -2.49 12.17
C LEU A 203 -13.40 -3.69 12.87
N VAL A 204 -12.60 -4.59 13.45
CA VAL A 204 -13.09 -5.74 14.22
C VAL A 204 -13.88 -5.27 15.44
N ASP A 205 -13.33 -4.31 16.20
CA ASP A 205 -13.98 -3.75 17.38
C ASP A 205 -15.29 -3.01 17.02
N ALA A 206 -15.35 -2.39 15.83
CA ALA A 206 -16.55 -1.75 15.32
C ALA A 206 -17.62 -2.73 14.82
N GLY A 207 -17.29 -4.02 14.65
CA GLY A 207 -18.18 -5.04 14.11
C GLY A 207 -18.26 -5.06 12.58
N ALA A 208 -17.19 -4.67 11.89
CA ALA A 208 -17.07 -4.86 10.45
C ALA A 208 -17.15 -6.36 10.11
N ASP A 209 -17.75 -6.66 8.96
CA ASP A 209 -17.89 -8.03 8.48
C ASP A 209 -16.55 -8.50 7.89
N MET A 210 -15.95 -9.49 8.54
CA MET A 210 -14.66 -10.06 8.18
C MET A 210 -14.80 -11.27 7.25
N ASP A 211 -16.03 -11.75 7.03
CA ASP A 211 -16.34 -12.93 6.22
C ASP A 211 -16.67 -12.57 4.76
N VAL A 212 -16.70 -11.26 4.44
CA VAL A 212 -16.90 -10.79 3.06
C VAL A 212 -15.72 -11.21 2.20
N VAL A 213 -16.01 -12.00 1.17
CA VAL A 213 -15.06 -12.40 0.13
C VAL A 213 -15.18 -11.40 -1.02
N ASP A 214 -14.05 -11.00 -1.60
CA ASP A 214 -14.07 -10.22 -2.83
C ASP A 214 -14.66 -11.11 -3.94
N GLU A 215 -15.90 -10.86 -4.38
CA GLU A 215 -16.55 -11.67 -5.42
C GLU A 215 -15.76 -11.63 -6.75
N GLN A 216 -15.00 -10.56 -7.01
CA GLN A 216 -14.08 -10.51 -8.15
C GLN A 216 -12.83 -11.39 -7.98
N ASP A 217 -12.60 -11.90 -6.78
CA ASP A 217 -11.44 -12.71 -6.36
C ASP A 217 -11.86 -14.01 -5.64
N SER A 218 -13.13 -14.42 -5.76
CA SER A 218 -13.71 -15.60 -5.07
C SER A 218 -13.08 -16.94 -5.48
N GLU A 219 -12.28 -16.96 -6.54
CA GLU A 219 -11.45 -18.10 -6.95
C GLU A 219 -9.99 -18.02 -6.42
N ARG A 220 -9.66 -17.03 -5.58
CA ARG A 220 -8.29 -16.79 -5.07
C ARG A 220 -8.24 -16.59 -3.57
N LEU A 221 -8.05 -17.70 -2.88
CA LEU A 221 -7.64 -17.74 -1.49
C LEU A 221 -6.29 -16.98 -1.29
N GLY A 222 -6.28 -16.01 -0.38
CA GLY A 222 -5.15 -15.55 0.45
C GLY A 222 -3.75 -15.39 -0.17
N ILE A 223 -3.30 -14.13 -0.27
CA ILE A 223 -2.01 -13.65 -0.80
C ILE A 223 -1.82 -13.97 -2.28
N TRP A 224 -2.25 -13.02 -3.09
CA TRP A 224 -2.00 -13.05 -4.52
C TRP A 224 -0.83 -12.14 -4.91
N ILE A 225 0.30 -12.74 -5.34
CA ILE A 225 1.35 -12.07 -6.11
C ILE A 225 1.53 -12.85 -7.42
N ASP A 226 0.54 -12.80 -8.31
CA ASP A 226 0.70 -13.33 -9.68
C ASP A 226 0.13 -12.39 -10.75
N LYS A 227 0.26 -11.07 -10.52
CA LYS A 227 0.21 -10.09 -11.62
C LYS A 227 1.46 -9.23 -11.59
N PRO A 228 2.15 -9.03 -12.73
CA PRO A 228 3.21 -8.05 -12.85
C PRO A 228 2.58 -6.65 -12.80
N ALA A 229 2.26 -6.18 -11.60
CA ALA A 229 1.91 -4.80 -11.32
C ALA A 229 3.18 -4.00 -10.98
N PRO A 230 3.19 -2.67 -11.14
CA PRO A 230 4.26 -1.83 -10.59
C PRO A 230 4.32 -2.05 -9.07
N GLY A 231 5.41 -2.62 -8.57
CA GLY A 231 5.54 -2.97 -7.15
C GLY A 231 6.28 -4.28 -6.86
N VAL A 232 6.52 -5.13 -7.86
CA VAL A 232 7.21 -6.42 -7.71
C VAL A 232 8.64 -6.29 -7.13
N ALA A 233 9.28 -5.12 -7.27
CA ALA A 233 10.58 -4.85 -6.64
C ALA A 233 10.56 -4.88 -5.10
N ALA A 234 9.38 -4.71 -4.48
CA ALA A 234 9.19 -4.76 -3.03
C ALA A 234 8.80 -6.16 -2.51
N LEU A 235 8.66 -7.16 -3.40
CA LEU A 235 8.36 -8.55 -3.03
C LEU A 235 9.22 -9.05 -1.86
N PRO A 236 10.54 -8.74 -1.82
CA PRO A 236 11.35 -9.19 -0.70
C PRO A 236 10.99 -8.62 0.65
N MET A 237 10.56 -7.37 0.65
CA MET A 237 10.16 -6.67 1.84
C MET A 237 8.80 -7.13 2.34
N ILE A 238 7.92 -7.55 1.43
CA ILE A 238 6.59 -8.07 1.76
C ILE A 238 6.75 -9.44 2.43
N ILE A 239 7.47 -10.38 1.81
CA ILE A 239 7.66 -11.73 2.37
C ILE A 239 8.40 -11.67 3.73
N ALA A 240 9.37 -10.77 3.89
CA ALA A 240 10.10 -10.59 5.15
C ALA A 240 9.20 -10.15 6.32
N GLN A 241 8.02 -9.58 6.05
CA GLN A 241 7.06 -9.18 7.09
C GLN A 241 6.05 -10.28 7.43
N CYS A 242 5.99 -11.37 6.65
CA CYS A 242 5.04 -12.45 6.87
C CYS A 242 5.60 -13.50 7.83
N ASN A 243 4.90 -13.84 8.91
CA ASN A 243 5.25 -15.00 9.75
C ASN A 243 4.95 -16.35 9.07
N ALA A 244 4.02 -16.36 8.12
CA ALA A 244 3.68 -17.54 7.33
C ALA A 244 3.43 -17.14 5.87
N LEU A 245 3.94 -17.95 4.94
CA LEU A 245 3.65 -17.87 3.51
C LEU A 245 2.92 -19.15 3.09
N ILE A 246 1.84 -19.01 2.31
CA ILE A 246 1.15 -20.14 1.70
C ILE A 246 1.23 -19.96 0.18
N SER A 247 1.94 -20.86 -0.50
CA SER A 247 2.05 -20.88 -1.95
C SER A 247 0.96 -21.76 -2.54
N LEU A 248 0.20 -21.25 -3.50
CA LEU A 248 -0.73 -22.08 -4.29
C LEU A 248 0.08 -22.78 -5.39
N VAL A 249 0.25 -24.10 -5.30
CA VAL A 249 1.12 -24.83 -6.20
C VAL A 249 0.34 -25.61 -7.25
N ASP A 250 0.75 -25.45 -8.51
CA ASP A 250 0.40 -26.33 -9.62
C ASP A 250 1.67 -27.06 -10.11
N ASP A 251 1.51 -27.93 -11.11
CA ASP A 251 2.62 -28.70 -11.69
C ASP A 251 3.75 -27.84 -12.27
N ALA A 252 3.47 -26.56 -12.56
CA ALA A 252 4.42 -25.60 -13.13
C ALA A 252 4.94 -24.59 -12.11
N TYR A 253 4.57 -24.66 -10.83
CA TYR A 253 4.90 -23.64 -9.83
C TYR A 253 6.42 -23.41 -9.73
N HIS A 254 7.20 -24.48 -9.58
CA HIS A 254 8.65 -24.37 -9.45
C HIS A 254 9.40 -24.10 -10.76
N THR A 255 8.70 -24.11 -11.92
CA THR A 255 9.32 -23.76 -13.21
C THR A 255 9.24 -22.26 -13.49
N ARG A 256 8.28 -21.57 -12.88
CA ARG A 256 8.06 -20.12 -13.00
C ARG A 256 9.09 -19.33 -12.20
N ALA A 257 9.65 -18.29 -12.84
CA ALA A 257 10.72 -17.50 -12.25
C ALA A 257 10.26 -16.65 -11.05
N TRP A 258 9.06 -16.07 -11.12
CA TRP A 258 8.51 -15.27 -10.02
C TRP A 258 8.20 -16.11 -8.78
N CYS A 259 7.54 -17.25 -8.94
CA CYS A 259 7.32 -18.24 -7.87
C CYS A 259 8.65 -18.72 -7.28
N SER A 260 9.67 -18.91 -8.12
CA SER A 260 11.01 -19.27 -7.65
C SER A 260 11.65 -18.18 -6.78
N VAL A 261 11.28 -16.89 -6.94
CA VAL A 261 11.75 -15.81 -6.05
C VAL A 261 11.15 -16.04 -4.67
N GLU A 262 9.84 -16.25 -4.58
CA GLU A 262 9.13 -16.50 -3.33
C GLU A 262 9.74 -17.67 -2.56
N VAL A 263 10.00 -18.78 -3.24
CA VAL A 263 10.62 -19.99 -2.66
C VAL A 263 12.00 -19.67 -2.09
N MET A 264 12.89 -19.03 -2.86
CA MET A 264 14.22 -18.67 -2.35
C MET A 264 14.13 -17.78 -1.13
N MET A 265 13.21 -16.82 -1.18
CA MET A 265 13.03 -15.83 -0.14
C MET A 265 12.56 -16.42 1.17
N VAL A 266 11.47 -17.18 1.13
CA VAL A 266 10.92 -17.80 2.32
C VAL A 266 11.90 -18.83 2.89
N GLN A 267 12.64 -19.56 2.04
CA GLN A 267 13.72 -20.43 2.49
C GLN A 267 14.84 -19.67 3.19
N THR A 268 15.33 -18.56 2.63
CA THR A 268 16.38 -17.74 3.27
C THR A 268 15.90 -17.20 4.61
N LEU A 269 14.71 -16.61 4.66
CA LEU A 269 14.14 -16.03 5.89
C LEU A 269 13.92 -17.10 6.96
N ARG A 270 13.38 -18.27 6.57
CA ARG A 270 13.20 -19.41 7.46
C ARG A 270 14.52 -19.92 8.03
N ARG A 271 15.55 -20.08 7.19
CA ARG A 271 16.89 -20.52 7.63
C ARG A 271 17.57 -19.53 8.55
N SER A 272 17.41 -18.23 8.29
CA SER A 272 18.19 -17.18 8.98
C SER A 272 17.57 -16.74 10.29
N TYR A 273 16.23 -16.71 10.37
CA TYR A 273 15.51 -16.18 11.52
C TYR A 273 14.70 -17.24 12.28
N ASN A 274 14.38 -18.39 11.69
CA ASN A 274 13.57 -19.46 12.29
C ASN A 274 12.18 -19.01 12.81
N LEU A 275 11.67 -17.88 12.29
CA LEU A 275 10.36 -17.30 12.64
C LEU A 275 9.31 -17.44 11.52
N HIS A 276 9.75 -17.82 10.32
CA HIS A 276 8.92 -17.85 9.13
C HIS A 276 8.51 -19.29 8.81
N MET A 277 7.22 -19.52 8.59
CA MET A 277 6.65 -20.78 8.13
C MET A 277 6.33 -20.70 6.64
N TRP A 278 6.46 -21.83 5.94
CA TRP A 278 6.07 -21.94 4.54
C TRP A 278 5.25 -23.19 4.31
N TYR A 279 4.10 -23.02 3.68
CA TYR A 279 3.21 -24.09 3.26
C TYR A 279 2.92 -24.00 1.76
N GLU A 280 2.69 -25.15 1.15
CA GLU A 280 2.16 -25.30 -0.19
C GLU A 280 0.72 -25.81 -0.10
N HIS A 281 -0.21 -25.11 -0.75
CA HIS A 281 -1.55 -25.62 -0.99
C HIS A 281 -1.55 -26.42 -2.29
N VAL A 282 -1.79 -27.72 -2.16
CA VAL A 282 -1.89 -28.67 -3.26
C VAL A 282 -3.36 -28.88 -3.56
N PRO A 283 -3.86 -28.47 -4.74
CA PRO A 283 -5.24 -28.74 -5.16
C PRO A 283 -5.52 -30.24 -5.13
N SER A 284 -6.74 -30.62 -4.74
CA SER A 284 -7.22 -32.01 -4.82
C SER A 284 -8.55 -32.05 -5.55
N ASP A 285 -8.85 -33.15 -6.24
CA ASP A 285 -10.10 -33.35 -6.97
C ASP A 285 -11.35 -33.38 -6.06
N SER A 286 -11.18 -33.47 -4.73
CA SER A 286 -12.22 -33.27 -3.72
C SER A 286 -12.05 -31.90 -3.03
N ASP A 287 -13.18 -31.21 -2.80
CA ASP A 287 -13.28 -29.85 -2.27
C ASP A 287 -12.22 -29.50 -1.20
N GLY A 288 -11.36 -28.51 -1.51
CA GLY A 288 -10.55 -27.78 -0.53
C GLY A 288 -9.03 -27.95 -0.61
N GLY A 289 -8.50 -28.95 -1.33
CA GLY A 289 -7.05 -29.19 -1.40
C GLY A 289 -6.40 -29.51 -0.04
N THR A 290 -5.08 -29.69 -0.01
CA THR A 290 -4.34 -29.95 1.24
C THR A 290 -3.16 -29.01 1.41
N LEU A 291 -2.90 -28.58 2.65
CA LEU A 291 -1.69 -27.85 2.99
C LEU A 291 -0.59 -28.84 3.39
N ARG A 292 0.57 -28.70 2.76
CA ARG A 292 1.80 -29.39 3.15
C ARG A 292 2.89 -28.37 3.43
N GLU A 293 3.87 -28.75 4.24
CA GLU A 293 5.02 -27.89 4.48
C GLU A 293 5.89 -27.79 3.22
N GLY A 294 6.32 -26.58 2.88
CA GLY A 294 7.15 -26.34 1.70
C GLY A 294 8.59 -26.85 1.87
N PRO A 295 9.23 -27.37 0.81
CA PRO A 295 10.55 -27.98 0.89
C PRO A 295 11.67 -26.98 1.21
N ILE A 296 12.35 -27.14 2.34
CA ILE A 296 13.37 -26.17 2.78
C ILE A 296 14.65 -26.18 1.91
N ASP A 297 14.95 -27.28 1.21
CA ASP A 297 16.20 -27.48 0.46
C ASP A 297 16.03 -27.51 -1.07
N TRP A 298 14.94 -26.95 -1.57
CA TRP A 298 14.73 -26.85 -3.01
C TRP A 298 15.76 -25.91 -3.66
N GLN A 299 16.57 -26.43 -4.59
CA GLN A 299 17.56 -25.63 -5.30
C GLN A 299 16.91 -24.84 -6.44
N VAL A 300 16.98 -23.52 -6.33
CA VAL A 300 16.51 -22.60 -7.37
C VAL A 300 17.70 -22.10 -8.20
N VAL A 301 17.68 -22.42 -9.49
CA VAL A 301 18.57 -21.81 -10.49
C VAL A 301 17.75 -20.88 -11.36
N MET A 302 17.87 -19.56 -11.11
CA MET A 302 17.01 -18.56 -11.74
C MET A 302 17.19 -18.43 -13.25
N LYS A 303 18.40 -18.71 -13.73
CA LYS A 303 18.73 -18.60 -15.16
C LYS A 303 17.82 -19.48 -16.03
N ASP A 304 17.38 -20.61 -15.51
CA ASP A 304 16.67 -21.64 -16.28
C ASP A 304 15.15 -21.60 -16.06
N LYS A 305 14.64 -20.58 -15.35
CA LYS A 305 13.22 -20.43 -15.04
C LYS A 305 12.45 -19.73 -16.16
N GLN A 306 11.18 -20.09 -16.28
CA GLN A 306 10.25 -19.55 -17.27
C GLN A 306 9.73 -18.19 -16.84
N LEU A 307 9.68 -17.25 -17.79
CA LEU A 307 9.12 -15.91 -17.62
C LEU A 307 8.04 -15.69 -18.66
N THR A 308 6.96 -15.02 -18.26
CA THR A 308 5.94 -14.52 -19.21
C THR A 308 6.53 -13.46 -20.13
N TYR A 309 7.40 -12.60 -19.58
CA TYR A 309 8.12 -11.57 -20.33
C TYR A 309 9.62 -11.65 -20.04
N GLU A 310 10.43 -11.93 -21.05
CA GLU A 310 11.90 -12.01 -20.90
C GLU A 310 12.54 -10.69 -20.45
N SER A 311 11.87 -9.55 -20.69
CA SER A 311 12.27 -8.24 -20.17
C SER A 311 12.36 -8.18 -18.64
N ASP A 312 11.70 -9.09 -17.92
CA ASP A 312 11.75 -9.15 -16.45
C ASP A 312 12.96 -9.91 -15.90
N ARG A 313 13.73 -10.60 -16.75
CA ARG A 313 14.89 -11.39 -16.32
C ARG A 313 15.92 -10.59 -15.50
N PRO A 314 16.29 -9.35 -15.86
CA PRO A 314 17.18 -8.55 -15.02
C PRO A 314 16.60 -8.27 -13.62
N LYS A 315 15.27 -8.12 -13.50
CA LYS A 315 14.59 -7.87 -12.21
C LYS A 315 14.62 -9.12 -11.33
N VAL A 316 14.27 -10.28 -11.87
CA VAL A 316 14.30 -11.54 -11.11
C VAL A 316 15.72 -11.89 -10.66
N LEU A 317 16.73 -11.69 -11.51
CA LEU A 317 18.14 -11.88 -11.13
C LEU A 317 18.61 -10.87 -10.07
N PHE A 318 18.10 -9.63 -10.11
CA PHE A 318 18.35 -8.67 -9.04
C PHE A 318 17.73 -9.13 -7.72
N LEU A 319 16.48 -9.60 -7.74
CA LEU A 319 15.79 -10.10 -6.55
C LEU A 319 16.40 -11.38 -6.01
N GLU A 320 16.93 -12.27 -6.85
CA GLU A 320 17.74 -13.40 -6.42
C GLU A 320 18.91 -12.95 -5.55
N ARG A 321 19.65 -11.92 -6.00
CA ARG A 321 20.76 -11.36 -5.24
C ARG A 321 20.28 -10.73 -3.93
N GLN A 322 19.18 -9.98 -3.94
CA GLN A 322 18.61 -9.40 -2.72
C GLN A 322 18.15 -10.48 -1.73
N SER A 323 17.53 -11.55 -2.22
CA SER A 323 17.05 -12.68 -1.41
C SER A 323 18.19 -13.36 -0.67
N LYS A 324 19.37 -13.45 -1.29
CA LYS A 324 20.59 -13.99 -0.67
C LYS A 324 21.23 -13.05 0.35
N LEU A 325 20.86 -11.77 0.39
CA LEU A 325 21.37 -10.79 1.35
C LEU A 325 20.49 -10.65 2.60
N LEU A 326 19.27 -11.20 2.57
CA LEU A 326 18.35 -11.17 3.72
C LEU A 326 18.71 -12.18 4.81
N GLY A 327 19.69 -13.06 4.57
CA GLY A 327 20.18 -14.09 5.46
C GLY A 327 21.69 -14.25 5.39
#